data_AF-A0A432FD14-F1
#
_entry.id   AF-A0A432FD14-F1
#
_cell.length_a   1.000
_cell.length_b   1.000
_cell.length_c   1.000
_cell.angle_alpha   90.00
_cell.angle_beta   90.00
_cell.angle_gamma   90.00
#
_symmetry.space_group_name_H-M   'P 1'
#
loop_
_entity.id
_entity.type
_entity.pdbx_description
1 polymer ?
#
loop_
_entity_poly.entity_id
_entity_poly.type
_entity_poly.pdbx_seq_one_letter_code
_entity_poly.pdbx_strand_id
1 'polypeptide(L)'
;MKGSLMNIKEAILKINKEINEREPEITAYDQKVGDGDHALNLQRGFNEIKKGLSKVADKPNDIFEYVGKTLMNVVGGTSGAIYGMAFIAGALATKENK
;
A
#
# COMPACT_ATOMS: atom_id res chain seq x y z
N MET A 1 -3.28 -17.64 -24.61
CA MET A 1 -3.19 -16.27 -24.05
C MET A 1 -2.14 -16.25 -22.96
N LYS A 2 -0.96 -15.68 -23.20
CA LYS A 2 -0.01 -15.34 -22.12
C LYS A 2 -0.66 -14.21 -21.33
N GLY A 3 -1.20 -14.49 -20.14
CA GLY A 3 -1.60 -13.43 -19.22
C GLY A 3 -0.37 -12.58 -18.95
N SER A 4 -0.44 -11.29 -19.29
CA SER A 4 0.62 -10.36 -18.93
C SER A 4 0.80 -10.40 -17.42
N LEU A 5 2.00 -10.73 -16.94
CA LEU A 5 2.33 -10.60 -15.53
C LEU A 5 2.12 -9.13 -15.17
N MET A 6 1.27 -8.87 -14.18
CA MET A 6 1.01 -7.51 -13.69
C MET A 6 2.32 -6.95 -13.11
N ASN A 7 2.71 -5.75 -13.50
CA ASN A 7 3.89 -5.13 -12.90
C ASN A 7 3.58 -4.61 -11.49
N ILE A 8 4.61 -4.37 -10.68
CA ILE A 8 4.44 -4.01 -9.26
C ILE A 8 3.61 -2.73 -9.10
N LYS A 9 3.82 -1.71 -9.95
CA LYS A 9 3.03 -0.47 -9.88
C LYS A 9 1.56 -0.71 -10.15
N GLU A 10 1.23 -1.52 -11.16
CA GLU A 10 -0.14 -1.93 -11.44
C GLU A 10 -0.76 -2.65 -10.23
N ALA A 11 -0.02 -3.56 -9.59
CA ALA A 11 -0.49 -4.24 -8.39
C ALA A 11 -0.79 -3.26 -7.25
N ILE A 12 0.08 -2.26 -7.01
CA ILE A 12 -0.17 -1.20 -6.01
C ILE A 12 -1.42 -0.38 -6.35
N LEU A 13 -1.63 -0.03 -7.62
CA LEU A 13 -2.83 0.69 -8.06
C LEU A 13 -4.09 -0.15 -7.90
N LYS A 14 -4.00 -1.47 -8.12
CA LYS A 14 -5.10 -2.39 -7.87
C LYS A 14 -5.44 -2.47 -6.39
N ILE A 15 -4.46 -2.46 -5.49
CA ILE A 15 -4.71 -2.41 -4.04
C ILE A 15 -5.49 -1.14 -3.67
N ASN A 16 -5.06 0.02 -4.17
CA ASN A 16 -5.81 1.28 -3.97
C ASN A 16 -7.28 1.14 -4.43
N LYS A 17 -7.49 0.57 -5.62
CA LYS A 17 -8.84 0.35 -6.16
C LYS A 17 -9.68 -0.56 -5.26
N GLU A 18 -9.15 -1.72 -4.86
CA GLU A 18 -9.88 -2.68 -4.01
C GLU A 18 -10.22 -2.09 -2.64
N ILE A 19 -9.32 -1.32 -2.02
CA ILE A 19 -9.61 -0.62 -0.76
C ILE A 19 -10.79 0.34 -0.91
N ASN A 20 -10.85 1.08 -2.02
CA ASN A 20 -11.95 2.02 -2.27
C ASN A 20 -13.28 1.30 -2.55
N GLU A 21 -13.26 0.21 -3.32
CA GLU A 21 -14.47 -0.57 -3.65
C GLU A 21 -15.02 -1.33 -2.43
N ARG A 22 -14.16 -1.72 -1.50
CA ARG A 22 -14.51 -2.49 -0.30
C ARG A 22 -14.57 -1.65 0.98
N GLU A 23 -14.49 -0.32 0.90
CA GLU A 23 -14.54 0.56 2.07
C GLU A 23 -15.69 0.22 3.02
N PRO A 24 -16.96 0.03 2.56
CA PRO A 24 -18.06 -0.26 3.48
C PRO A 24 -17.90 -1.60 4.20
N GLU A 25 -17.32 -2.60 3.52
CA GLU A 25 -17.05 -3.93 4.08
C GLU A 25 -15.96 -3.85 5.16
N ILE A 26 -14.86 -3.15 4.87
CA ILE A 26 -13.73 -2.96 5.78
C ILE A 26 -14.19 -2.19 7.03
N THR A 27 -14.91 -1.08 6.85
CA THR A 27 -15.46 -0.28 7.94
C THR A 27 -16.43 -1.10 8.80
N ALA A 28 -17.31 -1.90 8.19
CA ALA A 28 -18.23 -2.76 8.94
C ALA A 28 -17.52 -3.86 9.76
N TYR A 29 -16.39 -4.39 9.29
CA TYR A 29 -15.59 -5.31 10.08
C TYR A 29 -14.85 -4.61 11.22
N ASP A 30 -14.26 -3.44 10.95
CA ASP A 30 -13.51 -2.68 11.92
C ASP A 30 -14.40 -2.18 13.07
N GLN A 31 -15.62 -1.71 12.77
CA GLN A 31 -16.59 -1.32 13.80
C GLN A 31 -17.01 -2.45 14.75
N LYS A 32 -16.85 -3.73 14.37
CA LYS A 32 -17.18 -4.85 15.27
C LYS A 32 -16.18 -5.01 16.41
N VAL A 33 -14.94 -4.55 16.23
CA VAL A 33 -13.82 -4.83 17.15
C VAL A 33 -12.90 -3.63 17.39
N GLY A 34 -13.18 -2.49 16.76
CA GLY A 34 -12.36 -1.29 16.72
C GLY A 34 -13.23 -0.03 16.58
N ASP A 35 -12.65 1.04 16.04
CA ASP A 35 -13.27 2.37 15.96
C ASP A 35 -13.88 2.69 14.58
N GLY A 36 -13.67 1.81 13.59
CA GLY A 36 -14.24 1.95 12.26
C GLY A 36 -13.47 2.89 11.34
N ASP A 37 -12.24 3.26 11.69
CA ASP A 37 -11.43 4.20 10.92
C ASP A 37 -10.46 3.52 9.93
N HIS A 38 -10.36 2.19 9.96
CA HIS A 38 -9.32 1.46 9.25
C HIS A 38 -9.35 1.68 7.73
N ALA A 39 -10.55 1.63 7.12
CA ALA A 39 -10.70 1.84 5.69
C ALA A 39 -10.28 3.25 5.28
N LEU A 40 -10.71 4.27 6.03
CA LEU A 40 -10.35 5.67 5.81
C LEU A 40 -8.83 5.89 5.93
N ASN A 41 -8.20 5.28 6.92
CA ASN A 41 -6.76 5.34 7.12
C ASN A 41 -6.00 4.72 5.94
N LEU A 42 -6.43 3.55 5.45
CA LEU A 42 -5.84 2.91 4.27
C LEU A 42 -6.07 3.75 2.99
N GLN A 43 -7.27 4.29 2.80
CA GLN A 43 -7.58 5.16 1.65
C GLN A 43 -6.66 6.38 1.61
N ARG A 44 -6.42 7.06 2.75
CA ARG A 44 -5.50 8.20 2.83
C ARG A 44 -4.09 7.80 2.36
N GLY A 45 -3.55 6.71 2.89
CA GLY A 45 -2.22 6.21 2.54
C GLY A 45 -2.09 5.84 1.06
N PHE A 46 -3.00 5.00 0.55
CA PHE A 46 -2.95 4.53 -0.83
C PHE A 46 -3.29 5.62 -1.85
N ASN A 47 -4.10 6.62 -1.49
CA ASN A 47 -4.32 7.78 -2.35
C ASN A 47 -3.07 8.65 -2.44
N GLU A 48 -2.30 8.80 -1.36
CA GLU A 48 -1.03 9.52 -1.40
C GLU A 48 0.01 8.76 -2.23
N ILE A 49 0.11 7.45 -2.06
CA ILE A 49 0.96 6.58 -2.89
C ILE A 49 0.64 6.76 -4.37
N LYS A 50 -0.65 6.70 -4.74
CA LYS A 50 -1.09 6.84 -6.13
C LYS A 50 -0.63 8.15 -6.79
N LYS A 51 -0.54 9.26 -6.03
CA LYS A 51 -0.09 10.57 -6.57
C LYS A 51 1.38 10.59 -6.96
N GLY A 52 2.25 9.86 -6.24
CA GLY A 52 3.69 9.87 -6.47
C GLY A 52 4.24 8.65 -7.21
N LEU A 53 3.48 7.55 -7.27
CA LEU A 53 3.94 6.26 -7.79
C LEU A 53 4.50 6.32 -9.23
N SER A 54 3.95 7.19 -10.09
CA SER A 54 4.43 7.33 -11.47
C SER A 54 5.85 7.89 -11.57
N LYS A 55 6.31 8.61 -10.54
CA LYS A 55 7.64 9.24 -10.48
C LYS A 55 8.72 8.33 -9.90
N VAL A 56 8.33 7.21 -9.30
CA VAL A 56 9.25 6.24 -8.71
C VAL A 56 9.90 5.43 -9.84
N ALA A 57 11.19 5.11 -9.73
CA ALA A 57 11.85 4.25 -10.71
C ALA A 57 11.16 2.87 -10.79
N ASP A 58 11.20 2.22 -11.95
CA ASP A 58 10.63 0.87 -12.16
C ASP A 58 11.53 -0.22 -11.58
N LYS A 59 12.00 -0.03 -10.34
CA LYS A 59 12.75 -1.03 -9.57
C LYS A 59 11.93 -1.49 -8.38
N PRO A 60 11.84 -2.81 -8.13
CA PRO A 60 11.05 -3.34 -7.02
C PRO A 60 11.40 -2.69 -5.66
N ASN A 61 12.69 -2.52 -5.37
CA ASN A 61 13.15 -1.94 -4.11
C ASN A 61 12.68 -0.49 -3.95
N ASP A 62 12.75 0.33 -5.01
CA ASP A 62 12.38 1.75 -4.97
C ASP A 62 10.85 1.90 -4.81
N ILE A 63 10.07 1.05 -5.49
CA ILE A 63 8.61 1.03 -5.38
C ILE A 63 8.19 0.64 -3.97
N PHE A 64 8.72 -0.45 -3.43
CA PHE A 64 8.39 -0.90 -2.08
C PHE A 64 8.85 0.08 -1.00
N GLU A 65 10.02 0.69 -1.16
CA GLU A 65 10.52 1.70 -0.21
C GLU A 65 9.62 2.94 -0.20
N TYR A 66 9.21 3.42 -1.39
CA TYR A 66 8.26 4.53 -1.50
C TYR A 66 6.93 4.21 -0.80
N VAL A 67 6.31 3.07 -1.14
CA VAL A 67 5.04 2.64 -0.54
C VAL A 67 5.16 2.52 0.98
N GLY A 68 6.21 1.84 1.46
CA GLY A 68 6.44 1.63 2.89
C GLY A 68 6.57 2.95 3.65
N LYS A 69 7.43 3.86 3.17
CA LYS A 69 7.61 5.19 3.79
C LYS A 69 6.33 6.01 3.77
N THR A 70 5.58 6.01 2.66
CA THR A 70 4.31 6.73 2.59
C THR A 70 3.30 6.19 3.61
N LEU A 71 3.17 4.88 3.75
CA LEU A 71 2.25 4.29 4.73
C LEU A 71 2.65 4.64 6.17
N MET A 72 3.94 4.55 6.52
CA MET A 72 4.42 4.91 7.87
C MET A 72 4.16 6.38 8.22
N ASN A 73 4.15 7.27 7.22
CA ASN A 73 3.99 8.71 7.44
C ASN A 73 2.53 9.19 7.38
N VAL A 74 1.70 8.55 6.55
CA VAL A 74 0.34 9.04 6.22
C VAL A 74 -0.74 8.24 6.94
N VAL A 75 -0.53 6.94 7.14
CA VAL A 75 -1.52 6.07 7.80
C VAL A 75 -1.25 6.09 9.30
N GLY A 76 -2.25 6.55 10.06
CA GLY A 76 -2.19 6.53 11.52
C GLY A 76 -2.40 5.14 12.12
N GLY A 77 -2.11 5.03 13.42
CA GLY A 77 -2.36 3.82 14.20
C GLY A 77 -1.48 2.63 13.82
N THR A 78 -1.86 1.45 14.28
CA THR A 78 -1.06 0.22 14.12
C THR A 78 -0.95 -0.23 12.67
N SER A 79 -1.96 0.06 11.85
CA SER A 79 -1.99 -0.36 10.43
C SER A 79 -0.87 0.30 9.61
N GLY A 80 -0.58 1.59 9.82
CA GLY A 80 0.53 2.29 9.16
C GLY A 80 1.88 1.68 9.49
N ALA A 81 2.09 1.31 10.76
CA ALA A 81 3.30 0.63 11.20
C ALA A 81 3.45 -0.78 10.59
N ILE A 82 2.40 -1.61 10.62
CA ILE A 82 2.44 -2.98 10.12
C ILE A 82 2.65 -3.00 8.60
N TYR A 83 1.80 -2.31 7.83
CA TYR A 83 1.91 -2.32 6.38
C TYR A 83 3.16 -1.58 5.90
N GLY A 84 3.47 -0.45 6.53
CA GLY A 84 4.72 0.28 6.27
C GLY A 84 5.94 -0.61 6.42
N MET A 85 6.07 -1.29 7.57
CA MET A 85 7.18 -2.21 7.83
C MET A 85 7.22 -3.39 6.85
N ALA A 86 6.07 -3.96 6.49
CA ALA A 86 6.02 -5.04 5.51
C ALA A 86 6.57 -4.60 4.14
N PHE A 87 6.21 -3.41 3.65
CA PHE A 87 6.74 -2.87 2.41
C PHE A 87 8.22 -2.50 2.51
N ILE A 88 8.69 -1.95 3.65
CA ILE A 88 10.13 -1.72 3.86
C ILE A 88 10.92 -3.03 3.85
N ALA A 89 10.40 -4.10 4.49
CA ALA A 89 11.03 -5.41 4.43
C ALA A 89 11.11 -5.95 3.00
N GLY A 90 10.05 -5.77 2.20
CA GLY A 90 10.06 -6.09 0.77
C GLY A 90 11.09 -5.29 -0.02
N ALA A 91 11.27 -4.01 0.30
CA ALA A 91 12.30 -3.17 -0.31
C ALA A 91 13.71 -3.70 -0.03
N LEU A 92 13.99 -4.10 1.21
CA LEU A 92 15.26 -4.71 1.59
C LEU A 92 15.49 -6.05 0.89
N ALA A 93 14.46 -6.90 0.80
CA ALA A 93 14.54 -8.21 0.16
C ALA A 93 14.76 -8.15 -1.35
N THR A 94 14.38 -7.05 -1.99
CA THR A 94 14.53 -6.82 -3.44
C THR A 94 15.66 -5.87 -3.81
N LYS A 95 16.44 -5.44 -2.81
CA LYS A 95 17.61 -4.62 -3.05
C LYS A 95 18.67 -5.45 -3.76
N GLU A 96 18.98 -5.08 -5.00
CA GLU A 96 20.09 -5.70 -5.72
C GLU A 96 21.40 -5.40 -4.99
N ASN A 97 22.16 -6.45 -4.68
CA ASN A 97 23.54 -6.28 -4.22
C ASN A 97 24.37 -5.84 -5.42
N LYS A 98 25.07 -4.72 -5.28
CA LYS A 98 26.08 -4.29 -6.25
C LYS A 98 27.27 -5.25 -6.24
#